data_AF-A0A9X2HV10-F1
#
_entry.id   AF-A0A9X2HV10-F1
#
_cell.length_a   1.000
_cell.length_b   1.000
_cell.length_c   1.000
_cell.angle_alpha   90.00
_cell.angle_beta   90.00
_cell.angle_gamma   90.00
#
_symmetry.space_group_name_H-M   'P 1'
#
loop_
_entity.id
_entity.type
_entity.pdbx_description
1 polymer ?
#
loop_
_entity_poly.entity_id
_entity_poly.type
_entity_poly.pdbx_seq_one_letter_code
_entity_poly.pdbx_strand_id
1 'polypeptide(L)'
;MRFQRAAVILRIKGDTKPLQVETFRFVQLQADSAYEQGLAHIRAGRVKPRLSDSEALGNYIDRQVRTRLREQYSNLGIDTSGSGPVRVNRRENISSENETTYRRPDARVDKIAFDVTLTEKTLKTAQIRGFFDTDFRPSHVVIIRPRQLGGRYSYIITRPEMNR
;
A
#
# COMPACT_ATOMS: atom_id res chain seq x y z
N MET A 1 -9.48 -4.15 -18.73
CA MET A 1 -8.51 -4.80 -19.64
C MET A 1 -7.14 -5.09 -18.99
N ARG A 2 -6.30 -4.11 -18.63
CA ARG A 2 -4.91 -4.36 -18.16
C ARG A 2 -4.80 -5.11 -16.82
N PHE A 3 -5.48 -4.63 -15.78
CA PHE A 3 -5.51 -5.30 -14.46
C PHE A 3 -6.06 -6.74 -14.57
N GLN A 4 -7.14 -6.93 -15.34
CA GLN A 4 -7.71 -8.26 -15.58
C GLN A 4 -6.71 -9.19 -16.28
N ARG A 5 -5.98 -8.70 -17.28
CA ARG A 5 -4.91 -9.46 -17.93
C ARG A 5 -3.79 -9.83 -16.94
N ALA A 6 -3.40 -8.91 -16.07
CA ALA A 6 -2.41 -9.19 -15.01
C ALA A 6 -2.89 -10.29 -14.05
N ALA A 7 -4.17 -10.27 -13.65
CA ALA A 7 -4.77 -11.31 -12.83
C ALA A 7 -4.85 -12.68 -13.53
N VAL A 8 -5.09 -12.69 -14.84
CA VAL A 8 -5.03 -13.93 -15.65
C VAL A 8 -3.60 -14.46 -15.72
N ILE A 9 -2.60 -13.60 -15.94
CA ILE A 9 -1.19 -14.00 -15.95
C ILE A 9 -0.77 -14.57 -14.60
N LEU A 10 -1.17 -13.95 -13.50
CA LEU A 10 -0.95 -14.50 -12.16
C LEU A 10 -1.51 -15.92 -12.04
N ARG A 11 -2.78 -16.14 -12.42
CA ARG A 11 -3.42 -17.45 -12.28
C ARG A 11 -2.80 -18.54 -13.16
N ILE A 12 -2.45 -18.21 -14.40
CA ILE A 12 -1.95 -19.20 -15.37
C ILE A 12 -0.46 -19.46 -15.20
N LYS A 13 0.34 -18.42 -14.92
CA LYS A 13 1.81 -18.48 -14.93
C LYS A 13 2.45 -18.30 -13.56
N GLY A 14 1.69 -17.92 -12.54
CA GLY A 14 2.24 -17.52 -11.24
C GLY A 14 3.02 -16.19 -11.26
N ASP A 15 3.05 -15.48 -12.38
CA ASP A 15 3.84 -14.25 -12.53
C ASP A 15 3.11 -13.05 -11.93
N THR A 16 3.67 -12.50 -10.86
CA THR A 16 3.14 -11.39 -10.08
C THR A 16 3.56 -10.02 -10.62
N LYS A 17 4.55 -9.93 -11.51
CA LYS A 17 5.12 -8.65 -11.98
C LYS A 17 4.09 -7.77 -12.69
N PRO A 18 3.25 -8.29 -13.61
CA PRO A 18 2.20 -7.48 -14.21
C PRO A 18 1.21 -6.97 -13.16
N LEU A 19 0.92 -7.77 -12.14
CA LEU A 19 0.00 -7.40 -11.06
C LEU A 19 0.59 -6.29 -10.19
N GLN A 20 1.88 -6.32 -9.88
CA GLN A 20 2.57 -5.25 -9.14
C GLN A 20 2.40 -3.89 -9.83
N VAL A 21 2.58 -3.85 -11.15
CA VAL A 21 2.43 -2.62 -11.95
C VAL A 21 0.99 -2.12 -11.96
N GLU A 22 0.02 -3.01 -12.15
CA GLU A 22 -1.39 -2.61 -12.19
C GLU A 22 -1.92 -2.23 -10.79
N THR A 23 -1.39 -2.84 -9.73
CA THR A 23 -1.65 -2.47 -8.35
C THR A 23 -1.16 -1.05 -8.07
N PHE A 24 0.07 -0.73 -8.45
CA PHE A 24 0.61 0.62 -8.33
C PHE A 24 -0.29 1.65 -9.02
N ARG A 25 -0.63 1.43 -10.29
CA ARG A 25 -1.45 2.35 -11.08
C ARG A 25 -2.83 2.56 -10.46
N PHE A 26 -3.44 1.48 -10.00
CA PHE A 26 -4.74 1.55 -9.35
C PHE A 26 -4.68 2.29 -8.02
N VAL A 27 -3.71 1.95 -7.16
CA VAL A 27 -3.55 2.59 -5.85
C VAL A 27 -3.26 4.09 -6.02
N GLN A 28 -2.41 4.48 -6.96
CA GLN A 28 -2.19 5.91 -7.26
C GLN A 28 -3.49 6.60 -7.64
N LEU A 29 -4.26 6.04 -8.60
CA LEU A 29 -5.53 6.62 -9.01
C LEU A 29 -6.52 6.77 -7.85
N GLN A 30 -6.60 5.76 -6.98
CA GLN A 30 -7.47 5.81 -5.81
C GLN A 30 -6.98 6.81 -4.76
N ALA A 31 -5.67 6.94 -4.54
CA ALA A 31 -5.09 7.91 -3.62
C ALA A 31 -5.39 9.34 -4.07
N ASP A 32 -5.24 9.63 -5.37
CA ASP A 32 -5.52 10.95 -5.94
C ASP A 32 -7.00 11.32 -5.79
N SER A 33 -7.90 10.38 -6.13
CA SER A 33 -9.35 10.61 -6.04
C SER A 33 -9.81 10.76 -4.59
N ALA A 34 -9.28 9.92 -3.68
CA ALA A 34 -9.62 10.00 -2.26
C ALA A 34 -9.08 11.28 -1.61
N TYR A 35 -7.95 11.81 -2.06
CA TYR A 35 -7.42 13.07 -1.58
C TYR A 35 -8.38 14.24 -1.88
N GLU A 36 -8.84 14.36 -3.12
CA GLU A 36 -9.78 15.41 -3.53
C GLU A 36 -11.12 15.31 -2.77
N GLN A 37 -11.66 14.09 -2.68
CA GLN A 37 -12.91 13.84 -1.95
C GLN A 37 -12.75 14.13 -0.46
N GLY A 38 -11.63 13.73 0.15
CA GLY A 38 -11.34 13.98 1.55
C GLY A 38 -11.25 15.48 1.87
N LEU A 39 -10.57 16.26 1.03
CA LEU A 39 -10.53 17.72 1.15
C LEU A 39 -11.92 18.36 1.00
N ALA A 40 -12.76 17.85 0.12
CA ALA A 40 -14.14 18.32 0.00
C ALA A 40 -14.95 18.03 1.27
N HIS A 41 -14.79 16.84 1.86
CA HIS A 41 -15.48 16.48 3.10
C HIS A 41 -15.02 17.27 4.33
N ILE A 42 -13.73 17.58 4.43
CA ILE A 42 -13.19 18.46 5.48
C ILE A 42 -13.76 19.87 5.32
N ARG A 43 -13.69 20.45 4.12
CA ARG A 43 -14.26 21.79 3.85
C ARG A 43 -15.77 21.87 4.12
N ALA A 44 -16.50 20.78 3.88
CA ALA A 44 -17.93 20.68 4.15
C ALA A 44 -18.27 20.38 5.62
N GLY A 45 -17.29 20.28 6.53
CA GLY A 45 -17.52 19.95 7.95
C GLY A 45 -18.05 18.54 8.20
N ARG A 46 -17.98 17.64 7.19
CA ARG A 46 -18.49 16.26 7.26
C ARG A 46 -17.51 15.29 7.92
N VAL A 47 -16.26 15.71 8.08
CA VAL A 47 -15.25 15.01 8.87
C VAL A 47 -14.94 15.90 10.06
N LYS A 48 -15.32 15.45 11.27
CA LYS A 48 -14.90 16.10 12.51
C LYS A 48 -13.54 15.51 12.90
N PRO A 49 -12.44 16.26 12.79
CA PRO A 49 -11.13 15.75 13.17
C PRO A 49 -11.11 15.52 14.67
N ARG A 50 -10.82 14.29 15.10
CA ARG A 50 -10.51 14.02 16.51
C ARG A 50 -9.09 14.44 16.89
N LEU A 51 -8.22 14.66 15.88
CA LEU A 51 -6.76 14.79 16.02
C LEU A 51 -6.21 15.97 15.20
N SER A 52 -6.31 15.94 13.87
CA SER A 52 -6.03 17.07 12.96
C SER A 52 -6.63 16.82 11.56
N ASP A 53 -6.79 17.86 10.74
CA ASP A 53 -7.28 17.74 9.36
C ASP A 53 -6.39 16.83 8.50
N SER A 54 -5.06 16.93 8.67
CA SER A 54 -4.09 16.10 7.94
C SER A 54 -4.22 14.63 8.30
N GLU A 55 -4.34 14.32 9.59
CA GLU A 55 -4.52 12.94 10.05
C GLU A 55 -5.88 12.38 9.65
N ALA A 56 -6.94 13.20 9.72
CA ALA A 56 -8.26 12.81 9.25
C ALA A 56 -8.27 12.52 7.75
N LEU A 57 -7.58 13.34 6.95
CA LEU A 57 -7.41 13.15 5.52
C LEU A 57 -6.61 11.87 5.20
N GLY A 58 -5.49 11.65 5.89
CA GLY A 58 -4.70 10.43 5.73
C GLY A 58 -5.51 9.17 6.02
N ASN A 59 -6.23 9.15 7.14
CA ASN A 59 -7.12 8.04 7.52
C ASN A 59 -8.26 7.81 6.51
N TYR A 60 -8.80 8.89 5.93
CA TYR A 60 -9.82 8.80 4.88
C TYR A 60 -9.24 8.14 3.62
N ILE A 61 -8.08 8.60 3.14
CA ILE A 61 -7.42 8.07 1.94
C ILE A 61 -7.08 6.60 2.12
N ASP A 62 -6.44 6.24 3.22
CA ASP A 62 -6.10 4.87 3.58
C ASP A 62 -7.33 3.95 3.50
N ARG A 63 -8.44 4.37 4.12
CA ARG A 63 -9.68 3.60 4.13
C ARG A 63 -10.24 3.40 2.72
N GLN A 64 -10.29 4.47 1.93
CA GLN A 64 -10.80 4.42 0.57
C GLN A 64 -9.95 3.50 -0.32
N VAL A 65 -8.63 3.70 -0.33
CA VAL A 65 -7.70 2.89 -1.12
C VAL A 65 -7.83 1.41 -0.75
N ARG A 66 -7.79 1.07 0.55
CA ARG A 66 -7.85 -0.32 1.02
C ARG A 66 -9.19 -0.97 0.66
N THR A 67 -10.29 -0.24 0.71
CA THR A 67 -11.62 -0.75 0.36
C THR A 67 -11.71 -1.03 -1.12
N ARG A 68 -11.38 -0.04 -1.95
CA ARG A 68 -11.42 -0.16 -3.42
C ARG A 68 -10.47 -1.23 -3.94
N LEU A 69 -9.30 -1.37 -3.33
CA LEU A 69 -8.34 -2.40 -3.74
C LEU A 69 -8.84 -3.81 -3.42
N ARG A 70 -9.52 -4.02 -2.27
CA ARG A 70 -10.14 -5.31 -1.95
C ARG A 70 -11.28 -5.64 -2.91
N GLU A 71 -12.15 -4.68 -3.20
CA GLU A 71 -13.22 -4.82 -4.20
C GLU A 71 -12.63 -5.22 -5.56
N GLN A 72 -11.61 -4.50 -6.01
CA GLN A 72 -10.96 -4.76 -7.29
C GLN A 72 -10.34 -6.15 -7.36
N TYR A 73 -9.64 -6.59 -6.32
CA TYR A 73 -9.07 -7.94 -6.28
C TYR A 73 -10.14 -9.03 -6.20
N SER A 74 -11.20 -8.81 -5.40
CA SER A 74 -12.32 -9.73 -5.30
C SER A 74 -13.01 -9.93 -6.64
N ASN A 75 -13.26 -8.86 -7.39
CA ASN A 75 -13.81 -8.90 -8.74
C ASN A 75 -12.93 -9.67 -9.75
N LEU A 76 -11.63 -9.81 -9.45
CA LEU A 76 -10.67 -10.55 -10.26
C LEU A 76 -10.44 -11.99 -9.77
N GLY A 77 -11.15 -12.41 -8.71
CA GLY A 77 -10.97 -13.71 -8.09
C GLY A 77 -9.64 -13.88 -7.35
N ILE A 78 -9.04 -12.78 -6.89
CA ILE A 78 -7.80 -12.79 -6.12
C ILE A 78 -8.15 -12.72 -4.63
N ASP A 79 -7.84 -13.78 -3.88
CA ASP A 79 -7.94 -13.76 -2.42
C ASP A 79 -6.84 -12.87 -1.82
N THR A 80 -7.26 -11.91 -1.00
CA THR A 80 -6.38 -10.96 -0.29
C THR A 80 -6.35 -11.20 1.22
N SER A 81 -7.08 -12.23 1.68
CA SER A 81 -7.29 -12.56 3.08
C SER A 81 -6.41 -13.68 3.60
N GLY A 82 -6.03 -14.62 2.72
CA GLY A 82 -5.16 -15.74 3.03
C GLY A 82 -3.65 -15.43 3.09
N SER A 83 -2.85 -16.48 2.95
CA SER A 83 -1.39 -16.48 2.95
C SER A 83 -0.78 -16.29 1.55
N GLY A 84 -1.61 -15.99 0.56
CA GLY A 84 -1.19 -15.81 -0.83
C GLY A 84 -0.24 -14.62 -1.04
N PRO A 85 0.31 -14.50 -2.27
CA PRO A 85 1.25 -13.43 -2.60
C PRO A 85 0.60 -12.05 -2.58
N VAL A 86 -0.73 -11.95 -2.60
CA VAL A 86 -1.47 -10.69 -2.60
C VAL A 86 -2.16 -10.50 -1.25
N ARG A 87 -1.92 -9.37 -0.57
CA ARG A 87 -2.55 -9.05 0.72
C ARG A 87 -2.89 -7.56 0.78
N VAL A 88 -3.99 -7.20 1.45
CA VAL A 88 -4.43 -5.80 1.60
C VAL A 88 -4.70 -5.47 3.06
N ASN A 89 -3.88 -4.58 3.63
CA ASN A 89 -3.89 -4.16 5.03
C ASN A 89 -4.04 -5.36 5.99
N ARG A 90 -3.00 -6.21 5.96
CA ARG A 90 -2.86 -7.42 6.78
C ARG A 90 -1.62 -7.32 7.66
N ARG A 91 -1.61 -8.10 8.75
CA ARG A 91 -0.44 -8.22 9.62
C ARG A 91 0.66 -8.98 8.87
N GLU A 92 1.82 -8.34 8.81
CA GLU A 92 3.08 -8.93 8.38
C GLU A 92 3.95 -9.04 9.63
N ASN A 93 4.23 -10.27 10.04
CA ASN A 93 4.91 -10.54 11.30
C ASN A 93 6.39 -10.19 11.19
N ILE A 94 6.96 -9.85 12.34
CA ILE A 94 8.40 -9.79 12.58
C ILE A 94 8.64 -10.82 13.68
N SER A 95 9.10 -12.00 13.28
CA SER A 95 9.36 -13.10 14.20
C SER A 95 10.79 -13.04 14.73
N SER A 96 10.93 -13.02 16.05
CA SER A 96 12.21 -13.20 16.77
C SER A 96 12.08 -14.38 17.74
N GLU A 97 13.20 -14.85 18.31
CA GLU A 97 13.21 -16.00 19.23
C GLU A 97 12.26 -15.81 20.43
N ASN A 98 12.04 -14.58 20.89
CA ASN A 98 11.32 -14.29 22.13
C ASN A 98 10.09 -13.39 21.96
N GLU A 99 9.88 -12.81 20.77
CA GLU A 99 8.77 -11.88 20.54
C GLU A 99 8.29 -11.92 19.08
N THR A 100 6.97 -11.87 18.90
CA THR A 100 6.34 -11.64 17.60
C THR A 100 5.70 -10.25 17.59
N THR A 101 6.27 -9.33 16.83
CA THR A 101 5.62 -8.04 16.52
C THR A 101 5.09 -8.05 15.09
N TYR A 102 4.47 -6.95 14.63
CA TYR A 102 3.99 -6.86 13.25
C TYR A 102 4.08 -5.46 12.66
N ARG A 103 4.01 -5.41 11.33
CA ARG A 103 3.74 -4.22 10.53
C ARG A 103 2.55 -4.46 9.62
N ARG A 104 2.00 -3.38 9.06
CA ARG A 104 0.86 -3.45 8.13
C ARG A 104 1.07 -2.47 6.97
N PRO A 105 1.58 -2.94 5.83
CA PRO A 105 1.51 -2.15 4.61
C PRO A 105 0.05 -2.06 4.12
N ASP A 106 -0.25 -1.07 3.29
CA ASP A 106 -1.58 -0.93 2.68
C ASP A 106 -1.89 -2.10 1.75
N ALA A 107 -0.88 -2.52 1.00
CA ALA A 107 -0.94 -3.72 0.20
C ALA A 107 0.42 -4.39 0.07
N ARG A 108 0.39 -5.66 -0.29
CA ARG A 108 1.54 -6.46 -0.68
C ARG A 108 1.19 -7.23 -1.95
N VAL A 109 2.13 -7.26 -2.90
CA VAL A 109 2.11 -8.17 -4.04
C VAL A 109 3.49 -8.80 -4.17
N ASP A 110 3.58 -10.05 -3.74
CA ASP A 110 4.82 -10.81 -3.61
C ASP A 110 5.85 -10.08 -2.72
N LYS A 111 7.02 -9.72 -3.26
CA LYS A 111 8.09 -9.00 -2.54
C LYS A 111 7.96 -7.48 -2.59
N ILE A 112 6.83 -6.94 -3.05
CA ILE A 112 6.59 -5.51 -3.12
C ILE A 112 5.54 -5.13 -2.07
N ALA A 113 5.91 -4.19 -1.20
CA ALA A 113 4.98 -3.52 -0.30
C ALA A 113 4.53 -2.19 -0.90
N PHE A 114 3.26 -1.84 -0.72
CA PHE A 114 2.70 -0.55 -1.10
C PHE A 114 2.24 0.18 0.16
N ASP A 115 2.57 1.47 0.23
CA ASP A 115 2.28 2.32 1.37
C ASP A 115 1.86 3.71 0.88
N VAL A 116 0.62 4.06 1.18
CA VAL A 116 -0.01 5.33 0.84
C VAL A 116 0.22 6.32 1.98
N THR A 117 0.57 7.56 1.65
CA THR A 117 0.89 8.55 2.67
C THR A 117 0.77 9.98 2.14
N LEU A 118 0.59 10.94 3.04
CA LEU A 118 0.66 12.38 2.73
C LEU A 118 2.09 12.92 2.85
N THR A 119 2.94 12.25 3.62
CA THR A 119 4.30 12.69 3.96
C THR A 119 5.36 11.92 3.20
N GLU A 120 6.50 12.55 2.92
CA GLU A 120 7.64 11.83 2.37
C GLU A 120 8.20 10.81 3.36
N LYS A 121 8.66 9.68 2.84
CA LYS A 121 9.30 8.60 3.59
C LYS A 121 10.63 8.28 2.93
N THR A 122 11.57 7.88 3.77
CA THR A 122 12.92 7.49 3.33
C THR A 122 13.30 6.20 4.04
N LEU A 123 14.48 5.66 3.71
CA LEU A 123 15.06 4.54 4.46
C LEU A 123 15.22 4.82 5.96
N LYS A 124 15.28 6.10 6.39
CA LYS A 124 15.38 6.46 7.81
C LYS A 124 14.04 6.38 8.54
N THR A 125 12.92 6.41 7.80
CA THR A 125 11.58 6.34 8.38
C THR A 125 11.36 4.99 9.08
N ALA A 126 11.01 5.02 10.37
CA ALA A 126 10.89 3.81 11.20
C ALA A 126 9.89 2.79 10.63
N GLN A 127 8.79 3.25 10.03
CA GLN A 127 7.82 2.36 9.37
C GLN A 127 8.43 1.61 8.18
N ILE A 128 9.25 2.29 7.37
CA ILE A 128 9.90 1.70 6.18
C ILE A 128 10.93 0.65 6.59
N ARG A 129 11.77 0.97 7.59
CA ARG A 129 12.69 -0.02 8.19
C ARG A 129 11.92 -1.24 8.70
N GLY A 130 10.86 -0.98 9.47
CA GLY A 130 9.99 -2.04 9.99
C GLY A 130 9.38 -2.92 8.90
N PHE A 131 9.01 -2.39 7.74
CA PHE A 131 8.55 -3.22 6.62
C PHE A 131 9.65 -4.16 6.12
N PHE A 132 10.89 -3.69 6.02
CA PHE A 132 12.01 -4.56 5.63
C PHE A 132 12.36 -5.62 6.70
N ASP A 133 12.00 -5.40 7.96
CA ASP A 133 12.26 -6.36 9.05
C ASP A 133 11.21 -7.49 9.11
N THR A 134 10.12 -7.39 8.35
CA THR A 134 9.07 -8.42 8.32
C THR A 134 9.53 -9.74 7.70
N ASP A 135 8.89 -10.83 8.12
CA ASP A 135 9.20 -12.21 7.71
C ASP A 135 9.01 -12.43 6.20
N PHE A 136 8.10 -11.69 5.55
CA PHE A 136 7.92 -11.78 4.10
C PHE A 136 9.03 -11.10 3.30
N ARG A 137 9.87 -10.31 3.96
CA ARG A 137 11.08 -9.69 3.44
C ARG A 137 10.89 -8.96 2.10
N PRO A 138 10.17 -7.82 2.06
CA PRO A 138 10.00 -7.05 0.83
C PRO A 138 11.36 -6.66 0.25
N SER A 139 11.52 -6.79 -1.06
CA SER A 139 12.68 -6.25 -1.78
C SER A 139 12.53 -4.75 -2.01
N HIS A 140 11.30 -4.27 -2.10
CA HIS A 140 10.99 -2.86 -2.32
C HIS A 140 9.74 -2.44 -1.56
N VAL A 141 9.71 -1.18 -1.14
CA VAL A 141 8.51 -0.48 -0.70
C VAL A 141 8.21 0.63 -1.71
N VAL A 142 7.01 0.60 -2.27
CA VAL A 142 6.51 1.66 -3.16
C VAL A 142 5.74 2.65 -2.31
N ILE A 143 6.24 3.88 -2.23
CA ILE A 143 5.58 4.99 -1.55
C ILE A 143 4.69 5.68 -2.56
N ILE A 144 3.43 5.85 -2.20
CA ILE A 144 2.41 6.48 -3.04
C ILE A 144 1.81 7.66 -2.28
N ARG A 145 1.96 8.84 -2.86
CA ARG A 145 1.38 10.09 -2.38
C ARG A 145 0.41 10.61 -3.43
N PRO A 146 -0.67 11.29 -3.02
CA PRO A 146 -1.54 11.99 -3.95
C PRO A 146 -0.74 12.97 -4.83
N ARG A 147 -0.96 12.91 -6.15
CA ARG A 147 -0.27 13.76 -7.15
C ARG A 147 -0.48 15.25 -6.89
N GLN A 148 -1.60 15.61 -6.27
CA GLN A 148 -1.97 16.98 -5.92
C GLN A 148 -1.02 17.61 -4.87
N LEU A 149 -0.24 16.80 -4.13
CA LEU A 149 0.78 17.30 -3.22
C LEU A 149 2.03 17.82 -3.96
N GLY A 150 2.13 17.61 -5.28
CA GLY A 150 3.29 17.97 -6.08
C GLY A 150 4.55 17.14 -5.76
N GLY A 151 5.67 17.50 -6.39
CA GLY A 151 6.98 16.90 -6.12
C GLY A 151 7.04 15.38 -6.35
N ARG A 152 7.83 14.67 -5.53
CA ARG A 152 7.96 13.20 -5.56
C ARG A 152 6.68 12.55 -5.04
N TYR A 153 5.70 12.38 -5.92
CA TYR A 153 4.40 11.79 -5.58
C TYR A 153 4.44 10.25 -5.50
N SER A 154 5.28 9.59 -6.29
CA SER A 154 5.45 8.13 -6.21
C SER A 154 6.89 7.73 -6.47
N TYR A 155 7.42 6.86 -5.64
CA TYR A 155 8.80 6.40 -5.74
C TYR A 155 9.01 5.07 -5.02
N ILE A 156 10.13 4.43 -5.35
CA ILE A 156 10.52 3.13 -4.82
C ILE A 156 11.64 3.34 -3.81
N ILE A 157 11.53 2.67 -2.67
CA ILE A 157 12.61 2.48 -1.72
C ILE A 157 13.04 1.02 -1.81
N THR A 158 14.27 0.79 -2.23
CA THR A 158 14.86 -0.55 -2.33
C THR A 158 15.42 -0.96 -0.97
N ARG A 159 15.23 -2.24 -0.61
CA ARG A 159 15.87 -2.81 0.57
C ARG A 159 17.40 -2.64 0.45
N PRO A 160 18.08 -2.09 1.46
CA PRO A 160 19.54 -2.03 1.46
C PRO A 160 20.15 -3.42 1.36
N GLU A 161 21.16 -3.59 0.53
CA GLU A 161 21.99 -4.80 0.58
C GLU A 161 22.71 -4.81 1.94
N MET A 162 22.59 -5.92 2.68
CA MET A 162 23.46 -6.11 3.83
C MET A 162 24.83 -6.47 3.28
N ASN A 163 25.77 -5.53 3.31
CA ASN A 163 27.18 -5.87 3.17
C ASN A 163 27.49 -6.90 4.26
N ARG A 164 27.74 -8.14 3.85
CA ARG A 164 28.30 -9.18 4.70
C ARG A 164 29.81 -9.00 4.77
#